data_AF-A0A507FQL1-F1
#
_entry.id   AF-A0A507FQL1-F1
#
_cell.length_a   1.000
_cell.length_b   1.000
_cell.length_c   1.000
_cell.angle_alpha   90.00
_cell.angle_beta   90.00
_cell.angle_gamma   90.00
#
_symmetry.space_group_name_H-M   'P 1'
#
loop_
_entity.id
_entity.type
_entity.pdbx_description
1 polymer ?
#
loop_
_entity_poly.entity_id
_entity_poly.type
_entity_poly.pdbx_seq_one_letter_code
_entity_poly.pdbx_strand_id
1 'polypeptide(L)'
;MDLTFSEDTSTNRRRGRKRDSNEPSSHKQMLSREAQRKWRDKRQNHIDTLEKQVVEEIKLIRGDVVSPGYEGPAEKCLNFNCAMQLARAEFADAKCVQLEEKVLSLTKEIDGFKTLFGTALYASAIAGTHSGRKAVAEIVLESHRSREENTTETAKEDSSSSSSPFGFDFESSVNSVASMDEWMDEASLQSSPLATTIRTAVELYGPVRDQVARYCLKSIPAFKDGKLVDALFNSICSLTRTVDRNRMKKLYIKYINAWNDLMDVTSSVDDRNQAIEITLAFHDLNRKQIDHVLSVLFDSPETVSRRVLRRASFSKLNPEAIKAIDGLKAIPSLKSVGNIIDDLCLEFEENYQLTAEELIHKLKLVRMLQSMCVTFEDRKKFHAEFINFRASNKEASDKLMAEVMKELDSVTL
;
A
#
# COMPACT_ATOMS: atom_id res chain seq x y z
N MET A 1 -15.29 51.54 -11.19
CA MET A 1 -13.94 51.69 -10.61
C MET A 1 -13.08 50.66 -11.30
N ASP A 2 -12.42 51.08 -12.36
CA ASP A 2 -11.58 50.22 -13.21
C ASP A 2 -10.20 50.04 -12.59
N LEU A 3 -9.85 48.80 -12.28
CA LEU A 3 -8.53 48.41 -11.81
C LEU A 3 -7.70 47.94 -13.00
N THR A 4 -6.90 48.84 -13.56
CA THR A 4 -5.88 48.53 -14.56
C THR A 4 -4.68 47.86 -13.87
N PHE A 5 -4.46 46.58 -14.16
CA PHE A 5 -3.28 45.82 -13.74
C PHE A 5 -2.08 46.24 -14.60
N SER A 6 -1.05 46.81 -13.96
CA SER A 6 0.19 47.19 -14.63
C SER A 6 1.07 45.94 -14.78
N GLU A 7 1.30 45.50 -16.02
CA GLU A 7 2.24 44.43 -16.36
C GLU A 7 3.69 44.92 -16.18
N ASP A 8 4.31 44.59 -15.06
CA ASP A 8 5.76 44.72 -14.90
C ASP A 8 6.47 43.54 -15.59
N THR A 9 6.86 43.74 -16.85
CA THR A 9 7.71 42.80 -17.61
C THR A 9 9.18 42.91 -17.15
N SER A 10 9.48 42.39 -15.97
CA SER A 10 10.85 42.19 -15.49
C SER A 10 11.50 41.01 -16.22
N THR A 11 12.21 41.28 -17.32
CA THR A 11 12.98 40.28 -18.08
C THR A 11 14.29 39.92 -17.37
N ASN A 12 14.22 39.31 -16.19
CA ASN A 12 15.40 38.76 -15.54
C ASN A 12 15.76 37.40 -16.15
N ARG A 13 16.31 37.42 -17.38
CA ARG A 13 16.78 36.24 -18.10
C ARG A 13 17.95 35.61 -17.32
N ARG A 14 17.65 34.61 -16.50
CA ARG A 14 18.64 33.70 -15.91
C ARG A 14 19.56 33.23 -17.05
N ARG A 15 20.84 33.61 -17.00
CA ARG A 15 21.89 33.19 -17.96
C ARG A 15 22.02 31.67 -17.95
N GLY A 16 21.16 31.00 -18.70
CA GLY A 16 21.31 29.59 -19.02
C GLY A 16 22.63 29.39 -19.75
N ARG A 17 23.37 28.35 -19.35
CA ARG A 17 24.60 27.93 -20.01
C ARG A 17 24.32 27.81 -21.52
N LYS A 18 25.00 28.63 -22.34
CA LYS A 18 24.81 28.63 -23.80
C LYS A 18 24.95 27.19 -24.31
N ARG A 19 24.01 26.76 -25.16
CA ARG A 19 24.00 25.44 -25.78
C ARG A 19 25.33 25.28 -26.52
N ASP A 20 26.21 24.39 -26.05
CA ASP A 20 27.46 24.10 -26.73
C ASP A 20 27.13 23.54 -28.11
N SER A 21 27.32 24.38 -29.14
CA SER A 21 27.17 24.01 -30.54
C SER A 21 28.38 23.25 -31.08
N ASN A 22 29.38 22.99 -30.24
CA ASN A 22 30.57 22.28 -30.63
C ASN A 22 30.23 20.83 -31.00
N GLU A 23 30.63 20.46 -32.21
CA GLU A 23 30.52 19.13 -32.76
C GLU A 23 31.23 18.14 -31.81
N PRO A 24 30.58 17.04 -31.40
CA PRO A 24 31.17 16.10 -30.44
C PRO A 24 32.47 15.54 -31.02
N SER A 25 33.55 15.56 -30.24
CA SER A 25 34.89 15.15 -30.70
C SER A 25 35.02 13.64 -30.93
N SER A 26 33.98 12.85 -30.62
CA SER A 26 33.96 11.40 -30.77
C SER A 26 32.55 10.87 -31.03
N HIS A 27 32.45 9.82 -31.84
CA HIS A 27 31.22 9.06 -32.10
C HIS A 27 30.54 8.59 -30.79
N LYS A 28 31.32 8.21 -29.76
CA LYS A 28 30.77 7.81 -28.44
C LYS A 28 30.06 8.97 -27.74
N GLN A 29 30.58 10.19 -27.86
CA GLN A 29 29.93 11.39 -27.31
C GLN A 29 28.65 11.74 -28.08
N MET A 30 28.64 11.53 -29.40
CA MET A 30 27.44 11.71 -30.22
C MET A 30 26.30 10.77 -29.78
N LEU A 31 26.60 9.47 -29.64
CA LEU A 31 25.62 8.48 -29.16
C LEU A 31 25.12 8.79 -27.75
N SER A 32 26.00 9.23 -26.84
CA SER A 32 25.60 9.65 -25.50
C SER A 32 24.67 10.88 -25.53
N ARG A 33 24.98 11.88 -26.36
CA ARG A 33 24.12 13.07 -26.55
C ARG A 33 22.77 12.70 -27.17
N GLU A 34 22.71 11.73 -28.07
CA GLU A 34 21.47 11.24 -28.67
C GLU A 34 20.62 10.45 -27.66
N ALA A 35 21.24 9.53 -26.91
CA ALA A 35 20.56 8.78 -25.85
C ALA A 35 19.97 9.72 -24.79
N GLN A 36 20.71 10.76 -24.39
CA GLN A 36 20.22 11.76 -23.44
C GLN A 36 19.10 12.64 -24.00
N ARG A 37 19.05 12.89 -25.32
CA ARG A 37 17.90 13.56 -25.96
C ARG A 37 16.69 12.65 -25.93
N LYS A 38 16.81 11.41 -26.41
CA LYS A 38 15.73 10.42 -26.39
C LYS A 38 15.17 10.21 -24.97
N TRP A 39 16.01 10.20 -23.96
CA TRP A 39 15.56 10.08 -22.56
C TRP A 39 14.76 11.32 -22.10
N ARG A 40 15.23 12.54 -22.43
CA ARG A 40 14.51 13.78 -22.12
C ARG A 40 13.17 13.84 -22.85
N ASP A 41 13.13 13.45 -24.12
CA ASP A 41 11.90 13.43 -24.91
C ASP A 41 10.89 12.42 -24.35
N LYS A 42 11.34 11.20 -24.00
CA LYS A 42 10.49 10.20 -23.32
C LYS A 42 9.94 10.71 -21.99
N ARG A 43 10.78 11.38 -21.20
CA ARG A 43 10.38 11.97 -19.92
C ARG A 43 9.35 13.08 -20.12
N GLN A 44 9.55 13.97 -21.09
CA GLN A 44 8.60 15.06 -21.39
C GLN A 44 7.26 14.49 -21.87
N ASN A 45 7.28 13.53 -22.80
CA ASN A 45 6.05 12.88 -23.27
C ASN A 45 5.26 12.20 -22.14
N HIS A 46 5.96 11.61 -21.16
CA HIS A 46 5.32 11.03 -19.99
C HIS A 46 4.65 12.09 -19.10
N ILE A 47 5.33 13.22 -18.87
CA ILE A 47 4.76 14.36 -18.13
C ILE A 47 3.51 14.89 -18.85
N ASP A 48 3.61 15.14 -20.15
CA ASP A 48 2.48 15.64 -20.96
C ASP A 48 1.28 14.66 -20.94
N THR A 49 1.55 13.35 -20.88
CA THR A 49 0.50 12.32 -20.76
C THR A 49 -0.17 12.37 -19.40
N LEU A 50 0.60 12.52 -18.31
CA LEU A 50 0.06 12.65 -16.95
C LEU A 50 -0.74 13.94 -16.78
N GLU A 51 -0.25 15.07 -17.31
CA GLU A 51 -0.96 16.34 -17.28
C GLU A 51 -2.31 16.26 -18.00
N LYS A 52 -2.36 15.59 -19.17
CA LYS A 52 -3.63 15.32 -19.87
C LYS A 52 -4.58 14.45 -19.05
N GLN A 53 -4.08 13.41 -18.39
CA GLN A 53 -4.91 12.55 -17.54
C GLN A 53 -5.50 13.31 -16.35
N VAL A 54 -4.70 14.15 -15.69
CA VAL A 54 -5.17 14.99 -14.58
C VAL A 54 -6.23 15.98 -15.04
N VAL A 55 -6.05 16.63 -16.21
CA VAL A 55 -7.06 17.56 -16.75
C VAL A 55 -8.38 16.83 -17.07
N GLU A 56 -8.32 15.63 -17.66
CA GLU A 56 -9.51 14.83 -17.94
C GLU A 56 -10.22 14.35 -16.66
N GLU A 57 -9.46 13.91 -15.65
CA GLU A 57 -10.04 13.56 -14.34
C GLU A 57 -10.66 14.78 -13.65
N ILE A 58 -10.04 15.96 -13.72
CA ILE A 58 -10.61 17.21 -13.17
C ILE A 58 -11.92 17.57 -13.87
N LYS A 59 -12.01 17.44 -15.20
CA LYS A 59 -13.26 17.70 -15.94
C LYS A 59 -14.37 16.74 -15.52
N LEU A 60 -14.05 15.45 -15.34
CA LEU A 60 -15.01 14.45 -14.87
C LEU A 60 -15.49 14.76 -13.44
N ILE A 61 -14.60 15.23 -12.57
CA ILE A 61 -14.93 15.60 -11.18
C ILE A 61 -15.79 16.87 -11.13
N ARG A 62 -15.47 17.89 -11.95
CA ARG A 62 -16.22 19.16 -11.96
C ARG A 62 -17.63 19.04 -12.55
N GLY A 63 -17.98 17.92 -13.16
CA GLY A 63 -19.29 17.74 -13.78
C GLY A 63 -19.49 18.61 -15.02
N ASP A 64 -18.41 19.16 -15.59
CA ASP A 64 -18.46 20.00 -16.81
C ASP A 64 -18.84 19.19 -18.08
N VAL A 65 -19.04 17.88 -17.94
CA VAL A 65 -19.79 17.10 -18.92
C VAL A 65 -21.28 17.36 -18.67
N VAL A 66 -21.73 18.52 -19.15
CA VAL A 66 -23.16 18.82 -19.36
C VAL A 66 -23.67 17.77 -20.34
N SER A 67 -24.19 16.66 -19.82
CA SER A 67 -25.01 15.75 -20.60
C SER A 67 -26.37 16.43 -20.76
N PRO A 68 -26.74 16.89 -21.97
CA PRO A 68 -27.99 17.59 -22.15
C PRO A 68 -29.14 16.57 -22.06
N GLY A 69 -29.93 16.66 -21.00
CA GLY A 69 -31.31 16.12 -21.02
C GLY A 69 -31.69 15.03 -20.02
N TYR A 70 -31.27 15.08 -18.75
CA TYR A 70 -31.90 14.24 -17.72
C TYR A 70 -32.23 15.03 -16.45
N GLU A 71 -33.44 15.61 -16.41
CA GLU A 71 -34.05 16.17 -15.20
C GLU A 71 -34.71 15.03 -14.42
N GLY A 72 -33.95 14.44 -13.49
CA GLY A 72 -34.46 13.51 -12.48
C GLY A 72 -34.23 14.05 -11.07
N PRO A 73 -35.05 13.69 -10.08
CA PRO A 73 -35.01 14.28 -8.74
C PRO A 73 -33.68 13.93 -8.05
N ALA A 74 -32.78 14.91 -8.04
CA ALA A 74 -31.45 14.84 -7.46
C ALA A 74 -31.50 15.24 -5.98
N GLU A 75 -32.13 14.42 -5.14
CA GLU A 75 -31.99 14.55 -3.70
C GLU A 75 -31.80 13.15 -3.09
N LYS A 76 -30.61 12.95 -2.48
CA LYS A 76 -30.19 11.83 -1.60
C LYS A 76 -29.18 10.79 -2.11
N CYS A 77 -28.54 10.98 -3.26
CA CYS A 77 -27.24 10.35 -3.51
C CYS A 77 -26.11 11.38 -3.32
N LEU A 78 -25.91 11.84 -2.08
CA LEU A 78 -24.61 12.38 -1.67
C LEU A 78 -23.63 11.21 -1.71
N ASN A 79 -23.13 11.01 -2.91
CA ASN A 79 -22.36 9.86 -3.35
C ASN A 79 -21.16 9.67 -2.41
N PHE A 80 -20.94 8.44 -1.95
CA PHE A 80 -19.69 8.01 -1.32
C PHE A 80 -18.45 8.41 -2.17
N ASN A 81 -18.60 8.54 -3.50
CA ASN A 81 -17.59 9.15 -4.37
C ASN A 81 -17.22 10.60 -3.98
N CYS A 82 -18.16 11.43 -3.54
CA CYS A 82 -17.89 12.79 -3.05
C CYS A 82 -17.14 12.76 -1.72
N ALA A 83 -17.53 11.90 -0.77
CA ALA A 83 -16.81 11.73 0.49
C ALA A 83 -15.39 11.17 0.29
N MET A 84 -15.22 10.20 -0.63
CA MET A 84 -13.91 9.70 -1.05
C MET A 84 -13.08 10.74 -1.79
N GLN A 85 -13.70 11.60 -2.60
CA GLN A 85 -13.03 12.71 -3.28
C GLN A 85 -12.63 13.81 -2.29
N LEU A 86 -13.47 14.14 -1.32
CA LEU A 86 -13.13 15.03 -0.21
C LEU A 86 -11.99 14.44 0.63
N ALA A 87 -12.07 13.16 1.01
CA ALA A 87 -10.98 12.51 1.75
C ALA A 87 -9.67 12.47 0.94
N ARG A 88 -9.74 12.32 -0.39
CA ARG A 88 -8.58 12.46 -1.28
C ARG A 88 -8.04 13.89 -1.30
N ALA A 89 -8.91 14.89 -1.35
CA ALA A 89 -8.54 16.31 -1.33
C ALA A 89 -7.92 16.70 0.03
N GLU A 90 -8.54 16.33 1.14
CA GLU A 90 -8.03 16.57 2.50
C GLU A 90 -6.70 15.86 2.74
N PHE A 91 -6.54 14.63 2.24
CA PHE A 91 -5.25 13.92 2.33
C PHE A 91 -4.18 14.55 1.44
N ALA A 92 -4.55 15.06 0.26
CA ALA A 92 -3.64 15.80 -0.61
C ALA A 92 -3.19 17.11 0.07
N ASP A 93 -4.11 17.86 0.69
CA ASP A 93 -3.82 19.08 1.45
C ASP A 93 -2.92 18.79 2.65
N ALA A 94 -3.22 17.78 3.46
CA ALA A 94 -2.38 17.41 4.61
C ALA A 94 -0.95 17.03 4.18
N LYS A 95 -0.81 16.33 3.05
CA LYS A 95 0.50 15.98 2.48
C LYS A 95 1.21 17.19 1.88
N CYS A 96 0.48 18.12 1.27
CA CYS A 96 1.01 19.41 0.82
C CYS A 96 1.55 20.22 2.00
N VAL A 97 0.81 20.32 3.11
CA VAL A 97 1.26 21.00 4.34
C VAL A 97 2.55 20.36 4.88
N GLN A 98 2.62 19.03 4.96
CA GLN A 98 3.85 18.33 5.41
C GLN A 98 5.04 18.56 4.47
N LEU A 99 4.79 18.63 3.16
CA LEU A 99 5.82 18.95 2.17
C LEU A 99 6.29 20.40 2.29
N GLU A 100 5.37 21.34 2.53
CA GLU A 100 5.69 22.75 2.77
C GLU A 100 6.56 22.90 4.02
N GLU A 101 6.20 22.27 5.15
CA GLU A 101 7.02 22.29 6.37
C GLU A 101 8.43 21.72 6.13
N LYS A 102 8.53 20.62 5.36
CA LYS A 102 9.82 20.01 5.03
C LYS A 102 10.67 20.91 4.11
N VAL A 103 10.06 21.55 3.13
CA VAL A 103 10.72 22.57 2.28
C VAL A 103 11.19 23.75 3.13
N LEU A 104 10.38 24.19 4.09
CA LEU A 104 10.70 25.32 4.97
C LEU A 104 11.85 24.98 5.93
N SER A 105 11.89 23.74 6.45
CA SER A 105 13.01 23.22 7.25
C SER A 105 14.31 23.16 6.44
N LEU A 106 14.26 22.56 5.24
CA LEU A 106 15.43 22.49 4.36
C LEU A 106 15.91 23.87 3.91
N THR A 107 14.99 24.83 3.73
CA THR A 107 15.33 26.21 3.41
C THR A 107 16.08 26.88 4.56
N LYS A 108 15.62 26.68 5.81
CA LYS A 108 16.32 27.17 7.01
C LYS A 108 17.71 26.56 7.16
N GLU A 109 17.86 25.26 6.92
CA GLU A 109 19.18 24.61 6.92
C GLU A 109 20.10 25.21 5.86
N ILE A 110 19.59 25.37 4.63
CA ILE A 110 20.33 26.01 3.52
C ILE A 110 20.75 27.44 3.87
N ASP A 111 19.88 28.23 4.49
CA ASP A 111 20.22 29.60 4.90
C ASP A 111 21.20 29.63 6.08
N GLY A 112 21.14 28.64 6.98
CA GLY A 112 22.17 28.39 7.99
C GLY A 112 23.53 28.10 7.34
N PHE A 113 23.57 27.24 6.32
CA PHE A 113 24.78 26.98 5.53
C PHE A 113 25.28 28.23 4.79
N LYS A 114 24.40 29.05 4.20
CA LYS A 114 24.80 30.32 3.56
C LYS A 114 25.41 31.30 4.57
N THR A 115 24.90 31.31 5.80
CA THR A 115 25.38 32.18 6.87
C THR A 115 26.74 31.71 7.39
N LEU A 116 26.92 30.39 7.56
CA LEU A 116 28.17 29.79 8.04
C LEU A 116 29.31 29.84 7.03
N PHE A 117 29.01 29.62 5.75
CA PHE A 117 30.05 29.51 4.71
C PHE A 117 30.19 30.78 3.86
N GLY A 118 29.32 31.78 4.05
CA GLY A 118 29.27 32.97 3.21
C GLY A 118 28.67 32.68 1.82
N THR A 119 27.97 33.65 1.27
CA THR A 119 27.16 33.51 0.03
C THR A 119 28.00 33.11 -1.19
N ALA A 120 29.29 33.49 -1.20
CA ALA A 120 30.21 33.24 -2.32
C ALA A 120 30.73 31.78 -2.40
N LEU A 121 31.00 31.14 -1.27
CA LEU A 121 31.44 29.74 -1.22
C LEU A 121 30.27 28.79 -1.51
N TYR A 122 29.09 29.08 -0.97
CA TYR A 122 27.88 28.30 -1.23
C TYR A 122 27.49 28.31 -2.72
N ALA A 123 27.53 29.47 -3.38
CA ALA A 123 27.26 29.58 -4.82
C ALA A 123 28.27 28.80 -5.68
N SER A 124 29.54 28.76 -5.26
CA SER A 124 30.61 28.04 -5.96
C SER A 124 30.48 26.51 -5.82
N ALA A 125 29.97 26.02 -4.70
CA ALA A 125 29.69 24.61 -4.44
C ALA A 125 28.49 24.08 -5.24
N ILE A 126 27.39 24.85 -5.32
CA ILE A 126 26.20 24.50 -6.11
C ILE A 126 26.47 24.56 -7.62
N ALA A 127 27.30 25.49 -8.07
CA ALA A 127 27.68 25.62 -9.48
C ALA A 127 28.47 24.40 -10.02
N GLY A 128 28.78 23.40 -9.17
CA GLY A 128 29.39 22.15 -9.59
C GLY A 128 30.83 22.30 -10.08
N THR A 129 31.50 23.40 -9.72
CA THR A 129 32.90 23.57 -10.04
C THR A 129 33.73 22.60 -9.18
N HIS A 130 34.64 21.86 -9.82
CA HIS A 130 35.47 20.87 -9.14
C HIS A 130 36.32 21.50 -8.01
N SER A 131 36.64 22.79 -8.16
CA SER A 131 37.32 23.61 -7.15
C SER A 131 36.43 23.96 -5.96
N GLY A 132 35.16 24.32 -6.17
CA GLY A 132 34.23 24.63 -5.07
C GLY A 132 33.88 23.41 -4.20
N ARG A 133 33.73 22.23 -4.81
CA ARG A 133 33.49 20.98 -4.06
C ARG A 133 34.70 20.58 -3.20
N LYS A 134 35.92 20.77 -3.72
CA LYS A 134 37.16 20.47 -3.00
C LYS A 134 37.35 21.41 -1.80
N ALA A 135 37.12 22.71 -1.99
CA ALA A 135 37.20 23.70 -0.91
C ALA A 135 36.19 23.43 0.22
N VAL A 136 34.94 23.06 -0.11
CA VAL A 136 33.95 22.71 0.92
C VAL A 136 34.32 21.43 1.67
N ALA A 137 34.80 20.40 0.97
CA ALA A 137 35.25 19.16 1.61
C ALA A 137 36.45 19.40 2.56
N GLU A 138 37.37 20.26 2.17
CA GLU A 138 38.55 20.62 2.96
C GLU A 138 38.16 21.43 4.21
N ILE A 139 37.22 22.37 4.09
CA ILE A 139 36.69 23.13 5.25
C ILE A 139 35.89 22.22 6.21
N VAL A 140 35.12 21.26 5.69
CA VAL A 140 34.37 20.30 6.52
C VAL A 140 35.33 19.39 7.29
N LEU A 141 36.40 18.92 6.65
CA LEU A 141 37.44 18.13 7.30
C LEU A 141 38.19 18.93 8.37
N GLU A 142 38.53 20.19 8.10
CA GLU A 142 39.20 21.07 9.06
C GLU A 142 38.30 21.38 10.27
N SER A 143 37.00 21.61 10.05
CA SER A 143 36.03 21.85 11.13
C SER A 143 35.77 20.63 12.01
N HIS A 144 35.89 19.41 11.47
CA HIS A 144 35.85 18.18 12.27
C HIS A 144 37.14 18.01 13.10
N ARG A 145 38.30 18.35 12.50
CA ARG A 145 39.60 18.31 13.18
C ARG A 145 39.68 19.24 14.38
N SER A 146 39.19 20.49 14.24
CA SER A 146 39.13 21.46 15.35
C SER A 146 38.13 21.08 16.44
N ARG A 147 37.19 20.16 16.17
CA ARG A 147 36.20 19.70 17.16
C ARG A 147 36.71 18.52 18.00
N GLU A 148 37.60 17.69 17.46
CA GLU A 148 38.24 16.59 18.19
C GLU A 148 39.33 17.07 19.16
N GLU A 149 40.04 18.15 18.81
CA GLU A 149 41.11 18.72 19.64
C GLU A 149 40.60 19.43 20.92
N ASN A 150 39.30 19.72 21.05
CA ASN A 150 38.70 20.37 22.22
C ASN A 150 38.05 19.41 23.24
N THR A 151 38.19 18.09 23.07
CA THR A 151 37.51 17.09 23.91
C THR A 151 38.41 16.30 24.87
N THR A 152 39.68 16.64 25.00
CA THR A 152 40.62 15.97 25.92
C THR A 152 41.18 16.93 26.97
N GLU A 153 40.35 17.32 27.93
CA GLU A 153 40.85 17.79 29.24
C GLU A 153 39.71 17.78 30.27
N THR A 154 39.54 16.66 30.97
CA THR A 154 39.11 16.55 32.39
C THR A 154 38.75 15.10 32.75
N ALA A 155 39.60 14.46 33.58
CA ALA A 155 39.21 13.65 34.76
C ALA A 155 40.35 12.70 35.16
N LYS A 156 40.95 13.00 36.31
CA LYS A 156 41.92 12.20 37.05
C LYS A 156 41.25 11.61 38.29
N GLU A 157 41.59 10.35 38.60
CA GLU A 157 41.64 9.72 39.95
C GLU A 157 40.26 9.53 40.66
N ASP A 158 39.83 8.35 41.15
CA ASP A 158 40.56 7.33 41.92
C ASP A 158 39.89 5.93 41.97
N SER A 159 40.76 4.91 42.01
CA SER A 159 40.76 3.70 42.88
C SER A 159 39.80 2.49 42.73
N SER A 160 40.48 1.32 42.70
CA SER A 160 40.16 0.00 43.32
C SER A 160 39.52 -1.15 42.51
N SER A 161 40.42 -2.05 42.08
CA SER A 161 40.41 -3.53 42.15
C SER A 161 39.10 -4.34 41.99
N SER A 162 39.03 -5.21 40.97
CA SER A 162 39.02 -6.67 41.16
C SER A 162 39.05 -7.48 39.83
N SER A 163 40.11 -8.27 39.67
CA SER A 163 40.25 -9.61 39.06
C SER A 163 39.23 -10.20 38.04
N SER A 164 39.81 -10.65 36.92
CA SER A 164 39.64 -11.97 36.25
C SER A 164 38.63 -12.12 35.08
N PRO A 165 38.71 -13.18 34.24
CA PRO A 165 39.35 -13.10 32.92
C PRO A 165 38.50 -13.73 31.79
N PHE A 166 38.44 -13.15 30.60
CA PHE A 166 38.10 -13.92 29.39
C PHE A 166 38.78 -13.30 28.18
N GLY A 167 39.74 -14.05 27.63
CA GLY A 167 40.35 -13.76 26.34
C GLY A 167 39.35 -14.07 25.23
N PHE A 168 39.14 -13.09 24.36
CA PHE A 168 38.50 -13.27 23.08
C PHE A 168 39.37 -12.55 22.06
N ASP A 169 40.17 -13.33 21.33
CA ASP A 169 40.94 -12.87 20.20
C ASP A 169 39.98 -12.38 19.11
N PHE A 170 39.99 -11.08 18.85
CA PHE A 170 39.31 -10.49 17.69
C PHE A 170 40.38 -10.18 16.64
N GLU A 171 40.57 -11.13 15.73
CA GLU A 171 41.40 -10.94 14.54
C GLU A 171 40.87 -9.76 13.72
N SER A 172 41.72 -8.75 13.58
CA SER A 172 41.58 -7.71 12.58
C SER A 172 41.73 -8.33 11.19
N SER A 173 40.71 -8.16 10.33
CA SER A 173 40.90 -8.30 8.89
C SER A 173 40.54 -7.01 8.18
N VAL A 174 41.54 -6.52 7.47
CA VAL A 174 41.63 -5.26 6.77
C VAL A 174 41.35 -5.53 5.30
N ASN A 175 40.55 -4.66 4.67
CA ASN A 175 40.46 -4.40 3.23
C ASN A 175 40.08 -5.55 2.28
N SER A 176 38.87 -5.44 1.71
CA SER A 176 38.65 -5.81 0.31
C SER A 176 37.85 -4.73 -0.39
N VAL A 177 38.50 -4.09 -1.37
CA VAL A 177 37.92 -3.21 -2.38
C VAL A 177 37.22 -4.11 -3.41
N ALA A 178 35.90 -4.30 -3.26
CA ALA A 178 35.04 -4.84 -4.32
C ALA A 178 34.59 -3.66 -5.20
N SER A 179 35.21 -3.46 -6.36
CA SER A 179 34.87 -4.08 -7.66
C SER A 179 33.45 -3.76 -8.10
N MET A 180 33.36 -2.83 -9.05
CA MET A 180 32.14 -2.20 -9.57
C MET A 180 31.50 -3.01 -10.73
N ASP A 181 31.82 -4.30 -10.85
CA ASP A 181 31.42 -5.17 -11.98
C ASP A 181 30.20 -6.08 -11.70
N GLU A 182 29.59 -5.98 -10.52
CA GLU A 182 28.51 -6.90 -10.10
C GLU A 182 27.12 -6.58 -10.70
N TRP A 183 26.97 -5.49 -11.46
CA TRP A 183 25.67 -5.03 -11.99
C TRP A 183 25.30 -5.59 -13.38
N MET A 184 26.14 -6.43 -13.99
CA MET A 184 25.90 -6.97 -15.34
C MET A 184 25.59 -8.48 -15.38
N ASP A 185 25.77 -9.22 -14.28
CA ASP A 185 25.55 -10.67 -14.26
C ASP A 185 24.14 -11.11 -13.82
N GLU A 186 23.30 -10.18 -13.36
CA GLU A 186 21.93 -10.52 -12.91
C GLU A 186 20.93 -10.75 -14.07
N ALA A 187 21.31 -10.42 -15.31
CA ALA A 187 20.52 -10.73 -16.50
C ALA A 187 20.72 -12.17 -17.01
N SER A 188 21.76 -12.87 -16.54
CA SER A 188 22.20 -14.15 -17.11
C SER A 188 21.66 -15.39 -16.39
N LEU A 189 21.10 -15.25 -15.19
CA LEU A 189 20.54 -16.36 -14.40
C LEU A 189 19.03 -16.62 -14.64
N GLN A 190 18.38 -15.86 -15.52
CA GLN A 190 16.95 -16.02 -15.85
C GLN A 190 16.64 -17.10 -16.91
N SER A 191 17.62 -17.87 -17.38
CA SER A 191 17.41 -18.84 -18.47
C SER A 191 16.97 -20.24 -18.02
N SER A 192 16.41 -20.42 -16.81
CA SER A 192 15.71 -21.67 -16.47
C SER A 192 14.28 -21.63 -17.02
N PRO A 193 13.93 -22.39 -18.08
CA PRO A 193 12.72 -22.15 -18.87
C PRO A 193 11.41 -22.62 -18.22
N LEU A 194 11.41 -23.10 -16.97
CA LEU A 194 10.25 -23.80 -16.39
C LEU A 194 9.84 -23.38 -14.98
N ALA A 195 10.59 -22.50 -14.30
CA ALA A 195 10.12 -21.90 -13.06
C ALA A 195 9.48 -20.55 -13.38
N THR A 196 8.18 -20.52 -13.66
CA THR A 196 7.42 -19.26 -13.65
C THR A 196 7.57 -18.64 -12.27
N THR A 197 8.48 -17.68 -12.13
CA THR A 197 8.73 -16.97 -10.89
C THR A 197 7.43 -16.26 -10.51
N ILE A 198 6.75 -16.76 -9.48
CA ILE A 198 5.51 -16.17 -8.99
C ILE A 198 5.86 -14.76 -8.49
N ARG A 199 5.40 -13.73 -9.21
CA ARG A 199 5.60 -12.33 -8.82
C ARG A 199 4.57 -11.92 -7.76
N THR A 200 4.97 -11.03 -6.87
CA THR A 200 4.05 -10.47 -5.87
C THR A 200 3.01 -9.57 -6.53
N ALA A 201 1.86 -9.37 -5.87
CA ALA A 201 0.86 -8.41 -6.36
C ALA A 201 1.42 -6.98 -6.41
N VAL A 202 2.32 -6.64 -5.49
CA VAL A 202 2.98 -5.32 -5.45
C VAL A 202 3.93 -5.12 -6.64
N GLU A 203 4.67 -6.15 -7.05
CA GLU A 203 5.52 -6.09 -8.24
C GLU A 203 4.70 -5.90 -9.53
N LEU A 204 3.53 -6.53 -9.62
CA LEU A 204 2.68 -6.50 -10.81
C LEU A 204 1.83 -5.23 -10.90
N TYR A 205 1.29 -4.74 -9.78
CA TYR A 205 0.25 -3.70 -9.77
C TYR A 205 0.59 -2.50 -8.89
N GLY A 206 1.74 -2.51 -8.22
CA GLY A 206 2.15 -1.48 -7.28
C GLY A 206 1.56 -1.66 -5.88
N PRO A 207 1.94 -0.77 -4.93
CA PRO A 207 1.52 -0.86 -3.54
C PRO A 207 0.00 -0.69 -3.39
N VAL A 208 -0.55 -1.34 -2.37
CA VAL A 208 -1.95 -1.19 -1.95
C VAL A 208 -2.21 0.26 -1.54
N ARG A 209 -3.34 0.81 -2.00
CA ARG A 209 -3.83 2.15 -1.66
C ARG A 209 -4.75 2.06 -0.43
N ASP A 210 -4.14 1.97 0.75
CA ASP A 210 -4.85 1.74 2.02
C ASP A 210 -5.06 3.01 2.86
N GLN A 211 -4.27 4.07 2.66
CA GLN A 211 -4.27 5.25 3.53
C GLN A 211 -5.63 5.96 3.64
N VAL A 212 -6.34 6.11 2.52
CA VAL A 212 -7.68 6.73 2.51
C VAL A 212 -8.67 5.89 3.32
N ALA A 213 -8.66 4.58 3.11
CA ALA A 213 -9.55 3.67 3.82
C ALA A 213 -9.22 3.59 5.33
N ARG A 214 -7.93 3.63 5.70
CA ARG A 214 -7.48 3.75 7.10
C ARG A 214 -8.02 5.01 7.75
N TYR A 215 -7.87 6.15 7.08
CA TYR A 215 -8.35 7.43 7.58
C TYR A 215 -9.87 7.40 7.77
N CYS A 216 -10.62 6.96 6.76
CA CYS A 216 -12.08 6.88 6.84
C CYS A 216 -12.55 5.93 7.96
N LEU A 217 -11.98 4.73 8.10
CA LEU A 217 -12.33 3.84 9.21
C LEU A 217 -12.00 4.47 10.57
N LYS A 218 -10.82 5.09 10.73
CA LYS A 218 -10.45 5.73 12.01
C LYS A 218 -11.32 6.95 12.36
N SER A 219 -12.05 7.52 11.41
CA SER A 219 -13.03 8.58 11.66
C SER A 219 -14.32 8.08 12.30
N ILE A 220 -14.61 6.78 12.19
CA ILE A 220 -15.75 6.16 12.87
C ILE A 220 -15.44 6.10 14.38
N PRO A 221 -16.31 6.62 15.27
CA PRO A 221 -16.02 6.71 16.70
C PRO A 221 -15.61 5.37 17.35
N ALA A 222 -16.23 4.27 16.92
CA ALA A 222 -15.94 2.92 17.40
C ALA A 222 -14.50 2.45 17.10
N PHE A 223 -13.80 3.07 16.14
CA PHE A 223 -12.47 2.65 15.69
C PHE A 223 -11.37 3.66 15.98
N LYS A 224 -11.62 4.63 16.86
CA LYS A 224 -10.71 5.74 17.14
C LYS A 224 -9.32 5.29 17.63
N ASP A 225 -9.25 4.18 18.36
CA ASP A 225 -7.98 3.61 18.84
C ASP A 225 -7.09 3.11 17.68
N GLY A 226 -7.67 2.86 16.51
CA GLY A 226 -6.97 2.55 15.27
C GLY A 226 -6.28 1.18 15.21
N LYS A 227 -6.14 0.46 16.34
CA LYS A 227 -5.39 -0.82 16.39
C LYS A 227 -5.96 -1.90 15.47
N LEU A 228 -7.28 -2.10 15.50
CA LEU A 228 -7.95 -3.10 14.65
C LEU A 228 -7.89 -2.69 13.17
N VAL A 229 -8.09 -1.41 12.88
CA VAL A 229 -7.94 -0.83 11.53
C VAL A 229 -6.52 -1.08 11.02
N ASP A 230 -5.51 -0.85 11.86
CA ASP A 230 -4.13 -1.04 11.45
C ASP A 230 -3.80 -2.53 11.26
N ALA A 231 -4.31 -3.41 12.12
CA ALA A 231 -4.16 -4.87 11.96
C ALA A 231 -4.78 -5.37 10.65
N LEU A 232 -5.99 -4.89 10.31
CA LEU A 232 -6.68 -5.20 9.06
C LEU A 232 -5.82 -4.84 7.84
N PHE A 233 -5.41 -3.57 7.75
CA PHE A 233 -4.69 -3.10 6.57
C PHE A 233 -3.22 -3.55 6.52
N ASN A 234 -2.56 -3.76 7.67
CA ASN A 234 -1.21 -4.33 7.69
C ASN A 234 -1.21 -5.78 7.19
N SER A 235 -2.27 -6.55 7.50
CA SER A 235 -2.42 -7.94 7.05
C SER A 235 -2.55 -8.02 5.52
N ILE A 236 -3.43 -7.22 4.91
CA ILE A 236 -3.59 -7.20 3.44
C ILE A 236 -2.34 -6.63 2.72
N CYS A 237 -1.70 -5.59 3.27
CA CYS A 237 -0.46 -5.06 2.70
C CYS A 237 0.67 -6.11 2.73
N SER A 238 0.79 -6.85 3.83
CA SER A 238 1.75 -7.96 3.93
C SER A 238 1.40 -9.11 2.98
N LEU A 239 0.11 -9.42 2.85
CA LEU A 239 -0.39 -10.46 1.97
C LEU A 239 -0.02 -10.18 0.51
N THR A 240 -0.18 -8.95 0.04
CA THR A 240 0.17 -8.55 -1.34
C THR A 240 1.67 -8.59 -1.66
N ARG A 241 2.53 -8.66 -0.65
CA ARG A 241 4.00 -8.73 -0.76
C ARG A 241 4.55 -10.14 -0.57
N THR A 242 3.68 -11.13 -0.35
CA THR A 242 4.08 -12.50 -0.04
C THR A 242 3.87 -13.40 -1.24
N VAL A 243 4.83 -14.29 -1.51
CA VAL A 243 4.73 -15.35 -2.54
C VAL A 243 4.53 -16.74 -1.94
N ASP A 244 4.92 -16.94 -0.67
CA ASP A 244 4.76 -18.20 0.05
C ASP A 244 3.28 -18.45 0.37
N ARG A 245 2.72 -19.56 -0.14
CA ARG A 245 1.29 -19.87 -0.02
C ARG A 245 0.84 -20.08 1.43
N ASN A 246 1.62 -20.75 2.27
CA ASN A 246 1.22 -21.00 3.66
C ASN A 246 1.19 -19.69 4.47
N ARG A 247 2.18 -18.83 4.24
CA ARG A 247 2.21 -17.48 4.79
C ARG A 247 1.08 -16.62 4.23
N MET A 248 0.72 -16.74 2.95
CA MET A 248 -0.44 -16.06 2.38
C MET A 248 -1.74 -16.51 3.05
N LYS A 249 -1.97 -17.80 3.27
CA LYS A 249 -3.14 -18.32 4.00
C LYS A 249 -3.23 -17.71 5.40
N LYS A 250 -2.11 -17.74 6.15
CA LYS A 250 -2.01 -17.16 7.49
C LYS A 250 -2.33 -15.66 7.50
N LEU A 251 -1.76 -14.89 6.58
CA LEU A 251 -2.02 -13.46 6.47
C LEU A 251 -3.47 -13.15 6.04
N TYR A 252 -4.06 -13.98 5.19
CA TYR A 252 -5.45 -13.83 4.77
C TYR A 252 -6.42 -14.13 5.92
N ILE A 253 -6.17 -15.19 6.69
CA ILE A 253 -6.97 -15.49 7.89
C ILE A 253 -6.83 -14.39 8.94
N LYS A 254 -5.62 -13.86 9.15
CA LYS A 254 -5.42 -12.68 10.02
C LYS A 254 -6.22 -11.45 9.54
N TYR A 255 -6.26 -11.22 8.22
CA TYR A 255 -7.07 -10.16 7.63
C TYR A 255 -8.57 -10.37 7.91
N ILE A 256 -9.10 -11.59 7.74
CA ILE A 256 -10.50 -11.91 8.05
C ILE A 256 -10.80 -11.77 9.54
N ASN A 257 -9.91 -12.22 10.43
CA ASN A 257 -10.09 -12.06 11.87
C ASN A 257 -10.11 -10.59 12.28
N ALA A 258 -9.18 -9.76 11.77
CA ALA A 258 -9.18 -8.34 12.05
C ALA A 258 -10.46 -7.64 11.53
N TRP A 259 -11.00 -8.10 10.40
CA TRP A 259 -12.30 -7.61 9.90
C TRP A 259 -13.45 -7.99 10.83
N ASN A 260 -13.48 -9.25 11.28
CA ASN A 260 -14.47 -9.75 12.21
C ASN A 260 -14.44 -9.03 13.57
N ASP A 261 -13.24 -8.81 14.13
CA ASP A 261 -13.04 -8.05 15.37
C ASP A 261 -13.54 -6.60 15.22
N LEU A 262 -13.29 -5.99 14.05
CA LEU A 262 -13.77 -4.65 13.75
C LEU A 262 -15.30 -4.60 13.70
N MET A 263 -15.97 -5.61 13.12
CA MET A 263 -17.43 -5.71 13.15
C MET A 263 -17.97 -5.94 14.57
N ASP A 264 -17.27 -6.71 15.41
CA ASP A 264 -17.70 -7.01 16.77
C ASP A 264 -17.66 -5.81 17.71
N VAL A 265 -16.73 -4.88 17.49
CA VAL A 265 -16.65 -3.62 18.25
C VAL A 265 -17.73 -2.62 17.82
N THR A 266 -18.38 -2.81 16.66
CA THR A 266 -19.48 -1.93 16.23
C THR A 266 -20.81 -2.30 16.87
N SER A 267 -21.22 -1.48 17.84
CA SER A 267 -22.57 -1.55 18.42
C SER A 267 -23.62 -0.87 17.54
N SER A 268 -23.27 0.22 16.85
CA SER A 268 -24.18 0.96 15.97
C SER A 268 -24.29 0.29 14.59
N VAL A 269 -25.53 0.15 14.11
CA VAL A 269 -25.81 -0.35 12.76
C VAL A 269 -25.26 0.61 11.70
N ASP A 270 -25.29 1.92 11.97
CA ASP A 270 -24.79 2.95 11.04
C ASP A 270 -23.27 2.88 10.91
N ASP A 271 -22.54 2.76 12.04
CA ASP A 271 -21.08 2.61 12.04
C ASP A 271 -20.65 1.35 11.28
N ARG A 272 -21.39 0.25 11.49
CA ARG A 272 -21.15 -1.02 10.78
C ARG A 272 -21.37 -0.87 9.27
N ASN A 273 -22.48 -0.24 8.87
CA ASN A 273 -22.77 0.03 7.47
C ASN A 273 -21.68 0.89 6.84
N GLN A 274 -21.25 1.96 7.51
CA GLN A 274 -20.18 2.82 7.04
C GLN A 274 -18.86 2.06 6.89
N ALA A 275 -18.54 1.18 7.84
CA ALA A 275 -17.36 0.32 7.78
C ALA A 275 -17.39 -0.64 6.57
N ILE A 276 -18.56 -1.25 6.29
CA ILE A 276 -18.76 -2.10 5.11
C ILE A 276 -18.52 -1.30 3.82
N GLU A 277 -19.09 -0.10 3.72
CA GLU A 277 -18.94 0.75 2.52
C GLU A 277 -17.48 1.12 2.27
N ILE A 278 -16.75 1.52 3.32
CA ILE A 278 -15.33 1.87 3.23
C ILE A 278 -14.50 0.66 2.78
N THR A 279 -14.75 -0.52 3.35
CA THR A 279 -14.03 -1.75 2.98
C THR A 279 -14.35 -2.21 1.56
N LEU A 280 -15.61 -2.10 1.12
CA LEU A 280 -15.99 -2.40 -0.26
C LEU A 280 -15.28 -1.47 -1.25
N ALA A 281 -15.25 -0.17 -0.96
CA ALA A 281 -14.52 0.79 -1.79
C ALA A 281 -13.02 0.54 -1.81
N PHE A 282 -12.45 0.14 -0.67
CA PHE A 282 -11.05 -0.29 -0.60
C PHE A 282 -10.78 -1.51 -1.48
N HIS A 283 -11.68 -2.50 -1.50
CA HIS A 283 -11.57 -3.67 -2.38
C HIS A 283 -11.66 -3.28 -3.85
N ASP A 284 -12.61 -2.42 -4.21
CA ASP A 284 -12.78 -1.96 -5.60
C ASP A 284 -11.55 -1.15 -6.06
N LEU A 285 -10.98 -0.29 -5.20
CA LEU A 285 -9.77 0.49 -5.49
C LEU A 285 -8.52 -0.39 -5.70
N ASN A 286 -8.45 -1.54 -5.01
CA ASN A 286 -7.30 -2.44 -5.01
C ASN A 286 -7.63 -3.80 -5.67
N ARG A 287 -8.62 -3.80 -6.57
CA ARG A 287 -9.18 -5.03 -7.15
C ARG A 287 -8.12 -5.91 -7.80
N LYS A 288 -7.19 -5.33 -8.58
CA LYS A 288 -6.15 -6.09 -9.29
C LYS A 288 -5.21 -6.82 -8.32
N GLN A 289 -4.80 -6.16 -7.24
CA GLN A 289 -3.95 -6.75 -6.21
C GLN A 289 -4.68 -7.88 -5.48
N ILE A 290 -5.93 -7.63 -5.08
CA ILE A 290 -6.75 -8.59 -4.34
C ILE A 290 -7.05 -9.81 -5.21
N ASP A 291 -7.49 -9.62 -6.45
CA ASP A 291 -7.82 -10.71 -7.36
C ASP A 291 -6.59 -11.59 -7.65
N HIS A 292 -5.39 -11.00 -7.79
CA HIS A 292 -4.12 -11.76 -7.94
C HIS A 292 -3.77 -12.58 -6.69
N VAL A 293 -3.85 -11.96 -5.51
CA VAL A 293 -3.60 -12.67 -4.25
C VAL A 293 -4.54 -13.86 -4.13
N LEU A 294 -5.83 -13.64 -4.43
CA LEU A 294 -6.85 -14.66 -4.30
C LEU A 294 -6.70 -15.75 -5.35
N SER A 295 -6.31 -15.45 -6.59
CA SER A 295 -6.02 -16.50 -7.58
C SER A 295 -4.87 -17.38 -7.10
N VAL A 296 -3.76 -16.79 -6.64
CA VAL A 296 -2.62 -17.56 -6.11
C VAL A 296 -3.00 -18.41 -4.90
N LEU A 297 -3.85 -17.88 -4.02
CA LEU A 297 -4.33 -18.55 -2.82
C LEU A 297 -5.31 -19.70 -3.14
N PHE A 298 -6.17 -19.51 -4.14
CA PHE A 298 -7.29 -20.40 -4.45
C PHE A 298 -7.05 -21.38 -5.61
N ASP A 299 -5.94 -21.24 -6.35
CA ASP A 299 -5.53 -22.13 -7.44
C ASP A 299 -4.78 -23.38 -6.96
N SER A 300 -4.95 -23.77 -5.68
CA SER A 300 -4.39 -25.04 -5.17
C SER A 300 -5.22 -26.22 -5.68
N PRO A 301 -4.62 -27.19 -6.43
CA PRO A 301 -5.32 -28.36 -6.96
C PRO A 301 -5.88 -29.25 -5.84
N GLU A 302 -5.35 -29.16 -4.63
CA GLU A 302 -5.76 -29.94 -3.47
C GLU A 302 -7.19 -29.61 -2.99
N THR A 303 -7.69 -28.40 -3.30
CA THR A 303 -9.00 -27.94 -2.82
C THR A 303 -10.20 -28.55 -3.55
N VAL A 304 -10.00 -29.22 -4.70
CA VAL A 304 -11.09 -29.70 -5.55
C VAL A 304 -11.50 -31.16 -5.24
N SER A 305 -10.58 -31.98 -4.70
CA SER A 305 -10.78 -33.44 -4.64
C SER A 305 -11.71 -33.94 -3.52
N ARG A 306 -12.05 -33.14 -2.50
CA ARG A 306 -12.88 -33.63 -1.36
C ARG A 306 -14.39 -33.49 -1.55
N ARG A 307 -14.88 -32.73 -2.54
CA ARG A 307 -16.32 -32.40 -2.66
C ARG A 307 -17.23 -33.53 -3.15
N VAL A 308 -16.69 -34.59 -3.75
CA VAL A 308 -17.51 -35.53 -4.53
C VAL A 308 -18.40 -36.46 -3.66
N LEU A 309 -18.27 -36.47 -2.33
CA LEU A 309 -18.84 -37.56 -1.52
C LEU A 309 -19.84 -37.20 -0.42
N ARG A 310 -20.25 -35.94 -0.23
CA ARG A 310 -21.23 -35.61 0.82
C ARG A 310 -22.41 -34.79 0.30
N ARG A 311 -23.43 -35.49 -0.21
CA ARG A 311 -24.80 -34.95 -0.18
C ARG A 311 -25.31 -35.06 1.25
N ALA A 312 -24.96 -34.08 2.09
CA ALA A 312 -25.62 -33.91 3.35
C ALA A 312 -27.09 -33.53 3.11
N SER A 313 -28.01 -34.10 3.88
CA SER A 313 -29.43 -33.75 3.81
C SER A 313 -29.66 -32.40 4.49
N PHE A 314 -30.18 -31.42 3.75
CA PHE A 314 -30.57 -30.08 4.24
C PHE A 314 -31.51 -30.09 5.46
N SER A 315 -32.10 -31.24 5.79
CA SER A 315 -33.00 -31.43 6.93
C SER A 315 -32.36 -31.21 8.31
N LYS A 316 -31.03 -31.03 8.39
CA LYS A 316 -30.31 -30.85 9.66
C LYS A 316 -29.73 -29.45 9.87
N LEU A 317 -29.86 -28.55 8.90
CA LEU A 317 -29.30 -27.20 8.98
C LEU A 317 -29.79 -26.44 10.21
N ASN A 318 -28.85 -25.75 10.86
CA ASN A 318 -29.16 -24.80 11.93
C ASN A 318 -30.17 -23.75 11.42
N PRO A 319 -31.24 -23.44 12.17
CA PRO A 319 -32.20 -22.39 11.81
C PRO A 319 -31.55 -21.04 11.44
N GLU A 320 -30.46 -20.67 12.10
CA GLU A 320 -29.71 -19.45 11.78
C GLU A 320 -29.01 -19.53 10.42
N ALA A 321 -28.55 -20.71 10.01
CA ALA A 321 -28.01 -20.93 8.67
C ALA A 321 -29.12 -20.85 7.61
N ILE A 322 -30.31 -21.40 7.87
CA ILE A 322 -31.48 -21.28 6.99
C ILE A 322 -31.85 -19.81 6.80
N LYS A 323 -31.90 -19.04 7.88
CA LYS A 323 -32.17 -17.60 7.82
C LYS A 323 -31.13 -16.85 6.96
N ALA A 324 -29.85 -17.18 7.10
CA ALA A 324 -28.79 -16.60 6.27
C ALA A 324 -28.93 -17.00 4.79
N ILE A 325 -29.29 -18.26 4.49
CA ILE A 325 -29.61 -18.73 3.12
C ILE A 325 -30.73 -17.89 2.52
N ASP A 326 -31.82 -17.72 3.25
CA ASP A 326 -32.99 -16.98 2.78
C ASP A 326 -32.63 -15.50 2.54
N GLY A 327 -31.82 -14.91 3.43
CA GLY A 327 -31.27 -13.56 3.25
C GLY A 327 -30.41 -13.43 2.00
N LEU A 328 -29.49 -14.38 1.75
CA LEU A 328 -28.66 -14.40 0.55
C LEU A 328 -29.47 -14.61 -0.73
N LYS A 329 -30.48 -15.50 -0.71
CA LYS A 329 -31.40 -15.74 -1.85
C LYS A 329 -32.31 -14.56 -2.14
N ALA A 330 -32.57 -13.69 -1.14
CA ALA A 330 -33.32 -12.46 -1.33
C ALA A 330 -32.55 -11.39 -2.11
N ILE A 331 -31.21 -11.49 -2.21
CA ILE A 331 -30.38 -10.54 -2.97
C ILE A 331 -30.63 -10.72 -4.47
N PRO A 332 -31.12 -9.69 -5.20
CA PRO A 332 -31.50 -9.79 -6.60
C PRO A 332 -30.45 -10.42 -7.52
N SER A 333 -29.18 -10.03 -7.37
CA SER A 333 -28.07 -10.54 -8.19
C SER A 333 -27.69 -12.00 -7.91
N LEU A 334 -28.12 -12.57 -6.78
CA LEU A 334 -27.76 -13.93 -6.36
C LEU A 334 -28.86 -14.97 -6.60
N LYS A 335 -30.04 -14.56 -7.08
CA LYS A 335 -31.20 -15.45 -7.28
C LYS A 335 -30.92 -16.68 -8.15
N SER A 336 -30.02 -16.58 -9.12
CA SER A 336 -29.67 -17.67 -10.04
C SER A 336 -28.52 -18.57 -9.55
N VAL A 337 -27.93 -18.27 -8.38
CA VAL A 337 -26.70 -18.91 -7.90
C VAL A 337 -26.97 -19.94 -6.79
N GLY A 338 -28.19 -20.50 -6.75
CA GLY A 338 -28.68 -21.34 -5.65
C GLY A 338 -27.69 -22.40 -5.17
N ASN A 339 -27.07 -23.14 -6.10
CA ASN A 339 -26.13 -24.22 -5.77
C ASN A 339 -24.93 -23.74 -4.93
N ILE A 340 -24.38 -22.55 -5.19
CA ILE A 340 -23.20 -22.04 -4.46
C ILE A 340 -23.59 -21.57 -3.06
N ILE A 341 -24.77 -20.98 -2.92
CA ILE A 341 -25.32 -20.59 -1.61
C ILE A 341 -25.55 -21.85 -0.77
N ASP A 342 -26.16 -22.86 -1.38
CA ASP A 342 -26.43 -24.13 -0.71
C ASP A 342 -25.11 -24.84 -0.32
N ASP A 343 -24.12 -24.90 -1.21
CA ASP A 343 -22.77 -25.43 -0.92
C ASP A 343 -22.12 -24.71 0.25
N LEU A 344 -22.14 -23.37 0.25
CA LEU A 344 -21.57 -22.56 1.32
C LEU A 344 -22.25 -22.87 2.68
N CYS A 345 -23.55 -23.11 2.69
CA CYS A 345 -24.26 -23.34 3.94
C CYS A 345 -24.08 -24.75 4.49
N LEU A 346 -23.97 -25.76 3.61
CA LEU A 346 -23.55 -27.11 4.01
C LEU A 346 -22.15 -27.06 4.64
N GLU A 347 -21.25 -26.28 4.07
CA GLU A 347 -19.91 -26.07 4.61
C GLU A 347 -19.96 -25.42 6.01
N PHE A 348 -20.87 -24.50 6.30
CA PHE A 348 -20.98 -23.89 7.63
C PHE A 348 -21.56 -24.81 8.72
N GLU A 349 -22.32 -25.85 8.34
CA GLU A 349 -22.91 -26.79 9.31
C GLU A 349 -21.89 -27.82 9.83
N GLU A 350 -20.90 -28.17 9.00
CA GLU A 350 -19.83 -29.10 9.38
C GLU A 350 -18.88 -28.44 10.41
N ASN A 351 -19.29 -28.44 11.69
CA ASN A 351 -18.54 -27.99 12.87
C ASN A 351 -17.38 -28.92 13.27
N TYR A 352 -16.86 -29.71 12.33
CA TYR A 352 -15.74 -30.61 12.59
C TYR A 352 -14.42 -29.86 12.39
N GLN A 353 -13.35 -30.40 12.99
CA GLN A 353 -11.97 -29.91 12.89
C GLN A 353 -11.63 -29.57 11.43
N LEU A 354 -11.72 -28.30 11.08
CA LEU A 354 -11.47 -27.81 9.73
C LEU A 354 -9.99 -27.52 9.60
N THR A 355 -9.42 -28.06 8.55
CA THR A 355 -8.06 -27.73 8.14
C THR A 355 -8.01 -26.32 7.57
N ALA A 356 -6.81 -25.73 7.55
CA ALA A 356 -6.60 -24.44 6.89
C ALA A 356 -7.10 -24.42 5.44
N GLU A 357 -6.95 -25.51 4.69
CA GLU A 357 -7.41 -25.58 3.30
C GLU A 357 -8.93 -25.55 3.17
N GLU A 358 -9.66 -26.23 4.06
CA GLU A 358 -11.11 -26.20 4.06
C GLU A 358 -11.64 -24.82 4.46
N LEU A 359 -10.99 -24.12 5.40
CA LEU A 359 -11.35 -22.73 5.70
C LEU A 359 -11.12 -21.81 4.49
N ILE A 360 -9.97 -21.92 3.83
CA ILE A 360 -9.64 -21.14 2.63
C ILE A 360 -10.65 -21.39 1.52
N HIS A 361 -11.09 -22.64 1.40
CA HIS A 361 -12.13 -23.05 0.48
C HIS A 361 -13.50 -22.40 0.78
N LYS A 362 -13.91 -22.36 2.05
CA LYS A 362 -15.13 -21.63 2.46
C LYS A 362 -15.02 -20.16 2.09
N LEU A 363 -13.89 -19.53 2.39
CA LEU A 363 -13.64 -18.13 2.05
C LEU A 363 -13.63 -17.89 0.53
N LYS A 364 -13.22 -18.88 -0.28
CA LYS A 364 -13.35 -18.84 -1.75
C LYS A 364 -14.83 -18.79 -2.17
N LEU A 365 -15.70 -19.62 -1.58
CA LEU A 365 -17.15 -19.59 -1.86
C LEU A 365 -17.77 -18.24 -1.48
N VAL A 366 -17.43 -17.70 -0.30
CA VAL A 366 -17.85 -16.35 0.11
C VAL A 366 -17.44 -15.32 -0.93
N ARG A 367 -16.18 -15.36 -1.39
CA ARG A 367 -15.68 -14.41 -2.38
C ARG A 367 -16.35 -14.58 -3.74
N MET A 368 -16.62 -15.81 -4.18
CA MET A 368 -17.35 -16.08 -5.42
C MET A 368 -18.74 -15.46 -5.38
N LEU A 369 -19.50 -15.68 -4.30
CA LEU A 369 -20.81 -15.05 -4.13
C LEU A 369 -20.73 -13.53 -4.09
N GLN A 370 -19.75 -12.96 -3.38
CA GLN A 370 -19.51 -11.51 -3.37
C GLN A 370 -19.23 -10.98 -4.78
N SER A 371 -18.46 -11.70 -5.61
CA SER A 371 -18.15 -11.30 -6.99
C SER A 371 -19.35 -11.36 -7.94
N MET A 372 -20.36 -12.14 -7.59
CA MET A 372 -21.63 -12.24 -8.34
C MET A 372 -22.62 -11.13 -7.95
N CYS A 373 -22.32 -10.36 -6.91
CA CYS A 373 -23.10 -9.17 -6.55
C CYS A 373 -22.80 -8.02 -7.53
N VAL A 374 -23.77 -7.74 -8.40
CA VAL A 374 -23.63 -6.75 -9.50
C VAL A 374 -23.60 -5.33 -8.95
N THR A 375 -24.56 -5.00 -8.07
CA THR A 375 -24.69 -3.65 -7.53
C THR A 375 -23.94 -3.49 -6.22
N PHE A 376 -23.63 -2.23 -5.87
CA PHE A 376 -23.04 -1.91 -4.57
C PHE A 376 -23.99 -2.28 -3.41
N GLU A 377 -25.29 -2.02 -3.58
CA GLU A 377 -26.32 -2.37 -2.60
C GLU A 377 -26.41 -3.88 -2.37
N ASP A 378 -26.30 -4.69 -3.43
CA ASP A 378 -26.27 -6.14 -3.30
C ASP A 378 -25.04 -6.60 -2.50
N ARG A 379 -23.86 -6.02 -2.77
CA ARG A 379 -22.63 -6.30 -2.00
C ARG A 379 -22.78 -5.90 -0.52
N LYS A 380 -23.40 -4.75 -0.24
CA LYS A 380 -23.65 -4.29 1.13
C LYS A 380 -24.58 -5.24 1.87
N LYS A 381 -25.70 -5.63 1.26
CA LYS A 381 -26.64 -6.64 1.80
C LYS A 381 -25.96 -7.97 2.04
N PHE A 382 -25.15 -8.43 1.09
CA PHE A 382 -24.36 -9.66 1.23
C PHE A 382 -23.49 -9.64 2.49
N HIS A 383 -22.72 -8.56 2.71
CA HIS A 383 -21.88 -8.42 3.91
C HIS A 383 -22.72 -8.35 5.19
N ALA A 384 -23.85 -7.64 5.18
CA ALA A 384 -24.74 -7.56 6.33
C ALA A 384 -25.29 -8.94 6.75
N GLU A 385 -25.73 -9.75 5.79
CA GLU A 385 -26.19 -11.13 6.07
C GLU A 385 -25.06 -12.00 6.65
N PHE A 386 -23.84 -11.89 6.12
CA PHE A 386 -22.69 -12.61 6.65
C PHE A 386 -22.32 -12.20 8.08
N ILE A 387 -22.38 -10.90 8.39
CA ILE A 387 -22.10 -10.41 9.74
C ILE A 387 -23.16 -10.90 10.72
N ASN A 388 -24.44 -10.86 10.32
CA ASN A 388 -25.53 -11.39 11.14
C ASN A 388 -25.37 -12.90 11.39
N PHE A 389 -25.06 -13.66 10.35
CA PHE A 389 -24.81 -15.09 10.46
C PHE A 389 -23.62 -15.40 11.38
N ARG A 390 -22.52 -14.67 11.25
CA ARG A 390 -21.36 -14.80 12.15
C ARG A 390 -21.75 -14.44 13.59
N ALA A 391 -22.50 -13.36 13.81
CA ALA A 391 -22.90 -12.94 15.16
C ALA A 391 -23.67 -14.05 15.88
N SER A 392 -24.56 -14.78 15.18
CA SER A 392 -25.27 -15.94 15.71
C SER A 392 -24.36 -17.15 16.00
N ASN A 393 -23.15 -17.22 15.41
CA ASN A 393 -22.22 -18.34 15.51
C ASN A 393 -20.81 -17.91 15.97
N LYS A 394 -20.72 -16.81 16.73
CA LYS A 394 -19.45 -16.13 17.01
C LYS A 394 -18.43 -17.06 17.69
N GLU A 395 -18.83 -17.72 18.77
CA GLU A 395 -17.92 -18.57 19.56
C GLU A 395 -17.33 -19.71 18.72
N ALA A 396 -18.18 -20.37 17.91
CA ALA A 396 -17.74 -21.43 17.00
C ALA A 396 -16.78 -20.90 15.93
N SER A 397 -17.10 -19.75 15.33
CA SER A 397 -16.24 -19.09 14.34
C SER A 397 -14.89 -18.68 14.93
N ASP A 398 -14.87 -18.09 16.11
CA ASP A 398 -13.64 -17.60 16.75
C ASP A 398 -12.73 -18.78 17.16
N LYS A 399 -13.33 -19.84 17.71
CA LYS A 399 -12.62 -21.09 18.02
C LYS A 399 -12.01 -21.72 16.76
N LEU A 400 -12.79 -21.83 15.69
CA LEU A 400 -12.34 -22.34 14.41
C LEU A 400 -11.12 -21.56 13.88
N MET A 401 -11.22 -20.24 13.86
CA MET A 401 -10.14 -19.38 13.38
C MET A 401 -8.87 -19.53 14.23
N ALA A 402 -9.01 -19.70 15.55
CA ALA A 402 -7.88 -19.92 16.45
C ALA A 402 -7.21 -21.28 16.21
N GLU A 403 -7.99 -22.36 16.02
CA GLU A 403 -7.46 -23.70 15.73
C GLU A 403 -6.71 -23.74 14.40
N VAL A 404 -7.27 -23.16 13.34
CA VAL A 404 -6.63 -23.08 12.02
C VAL A 404 -5.35 -22.24 12.06
N MET A 405 -5.35 -21.13 12.80
CA MET A 405 -4.14 -20.32 12.98
C MET A 405 -3.04 -21.10 13.69
N LYS A 406 -3.38 -21.89 14.70
CA LYS A 406 -2.44 -22.78 15.41
C LYS A 406 -1.87 -23.87 14.48
N GLU A 407 -2.70 -24.45 13.61
CA GLU A 407 -2.25 -25.40 12.59
C GLU A 407 -1.21 -24.75 11.67
N LEU A 408 -1.51 -23.58 11.09
CA LEU A 408 -0.61 -22.87 10.19
C LEU A 408 0.72 -22.47 10.85
N ASP A 409 0.67 -22.11 12.14
CA ASP A 409 1.88 -21.80 12.92
C ASP A 409 2.80 -23.01 13.07
N SER A 410 2.22 -24.22 13.18
CA SER A 410 2.99 -25.47 13.29
C SER A 410 3.70 -25.88 11.99
N VAL A 411 3.19 -25.46 10.84
CA VAL A 411 3.76 -25.78 9.51
C VAL A 411 4.89 -24.83 9.11
N THR A 412 5.03 -23.70 9.80
CA THR A 412 6.00 -22.64 9.45
C THR A 412 7.34 -22.76 10.22
N LEU A 413 7.49 -23.78 11.07
CA LEU A 413 8.72 -24.14 11.77
C LEU A 413 9.45 -25.24 11.01
#